data_AF-A0A5T2WIX3-F1
#
_entry.id   AF-A0A5T2WIX3-F1
#
_cell.length_a   1.000
_cell.length_b   1.000
_cell.length_c   1.000
_cell.angle_alpha   90.00
_cell.angle_beta   90.00
_cell.angle_gamma   90.00
#
_symmetry.space_group_name_H-M   'P 1'
#
loop_
_entity.id
_entity.type
_entity.pdbx_description
1 polymer ?
#
loop_
_entity_poly.entity_id
_entity_poly.type
_entity_poly.pdbx_seq_one_letter_code
_entity_poly.pdbx_strand_id
1 'polypeptide(L)'
;MKLAYFKLDAVTTNKYLSAYSADVKPARERILCQLQALLGAVGFKVVDKGRHEVIEAVYFNQLPRDSWSAEVTALLVDGKPLFSATPDDSCVGGSMVAEDLEQASKELKEHPPFDHWLCEQLGVIDPLLSLFGDFSLWRPRGSHHGDFLLFRVPLDERGKIRGKIPDECIRIKHSEYVALLEE
;
A
#
# COMPACT_ATOMS: atom_id res chain seq x y z
N MET A 1 -18.33 -6.39 -16.33
CA MET A 1 -16.96 -6.04 -16.76
C MET A 1 -16.19 -7.33 -17.05
N LYS A 2 -15.55 -7.47 -18.20
CA LYS A 2 -14.73 -8.66 -18.54
C LYS A 2 -13.31 -8.47 -17.99
N LEU A 3 -12.67 -9.56 -17.58
CA LEU A 3 -11.33 -9.54 -16.99
C LEU A 3 -10.36 -10.43 -17.76
N ALA A 4 -9.10 -10.02 -17.79
CA ALA A 4 -7.96 -10.87 -18.08
C ALA A 4 -7.15 -11.13 -16.80
N TYR A 5 -6.54 -12.30 -16.77
CA TYR A 5 -5.76 -12.83 -15.65
C TYR A 5 -4.35 -13.16 -16.12
N PHE A 6 -3.37 -12.76 -15.33
CA PHE A 6 -1.96 -13.01 -15.58
C PHE A 6 -1.28 -13.50 -14.32
N LYS A 7 -0.11 -14.13 -14.49
CA LYS A 7 0.82 -14.40 -13.41
C LYS A 7 2.24 -14.05 -13.82
N LEU A 8 3.07 -13.68 -12.85
CA LEU A 8 4.51 -13.91 -12.94
C LEU A 8 4.79 -15.36 -12.51
N ASP A 9 5.79 -15.99 -13.10
CA ASP A 9 6.27 -17.28 -12.60
C ASP A 9 7.04 -17.11 -11.28
N ALA A 10 7.36 -18.22 -10.63
CA ALA A 10 8.00 -18.18 -9.31
C ALA A 10 9.39 -17.52 -9.31
N VAL A 11 10.15 -17.67 -10.39
CA VAL A 11 11.48 -17.05 -10.52
C VAL A 11 11.35 -15.53 -10.58
N THR A 12 10.43 -15.05 -11.41
CA THR A 12 10.18 -13.63 -11.62
C THR A 12 9.51 -13.00 -10.38
N THR A 13 8.59 -13.71 -9.74
CA THR A 13 8.01 -13.30 -8.45
C THR A 13 9.10 -13.12 -7.40
N ASN A 14 9.99 -14.10 -7.24
CA ASN A 14 11.08 -14.02 -6.27
C ASN A 14 12.06 -12.88 -6.59
N LYS A 15 12.35 -12.63 -7.87
CA LYS A 15 13.17 -11.49 -8.31
C LYS A 15 12.59 -10.17 -7.78
N TYR A 16 11.30 -9.92 -8.00
CA TYR A 16 10.67 -8.67 -7.58
C TYR A 16 10.52 -8.54 -6.07
N LEU A 17 10.10 -9.60 -5.39
CA LEU A 17 9.99 -9.60 -3.92
C LEU A 17 11.34 -9.37 -3.25
N SER A 18 12.41 -9.99 -3.77
CA SER A 18 13.76 -9.83 -3.25
C SER A 18 14.29 -8.41 -3.47
N ALA A 19 14.13 -7.87 -4.68
CA ALA A 19 14.53 -6.50 -4.99
C ALA A 19 13.79 -5.49 -4.10
N TYR A 20 12.47 -5.62 -3.95
CA TYR A 20 11.71 -4.75 -3.06
C TYR A 20 12.17 -4.84 -1.60
N SER A 21 12.40 -6.08 -1.13
CA SER A 21 12.84 -6.34 0.25
C SER A 21 14.24 -5.80 0.54
N ALA A 22 15.10 -5.70 -0.47
CA ALA A 22 16.45 -5.16 -0.34
C ALA A 22 16.47 -3.63 -0.46
N ASP A 23 15.77 -3.07 -1.45
CA ASP A 23 16.02 -1.70 -1.90
C ASP A 23 14.99 -0.70 -1.39
N VAL A 24 13.74 -1.11 -1.14
CA VAL A 24 12.63 -0.19 -0.84
C VAL A 24 12.08 -0.40 0.57
N LYS A 25 11.76 -1.65 0.91
CA LYS A 25 11.15 -2.01 2.19
C LYS A 25 11.94 -1.51 3.41
N PRO A 26 13.28 -1.62 3.47
CA PRO A 26 14.03 -1.20 4.65
C PRO A 26 14.00 0.31 4.89
N ALA A 27 14.03 1.11 3.81
CA ALA A 27 13.94 2.56 3.92
C ALA A 27 12.54 2.98 4.42
N ARG A 28 11.50 2.35 3.85
CA ARG A 28 10.11 2.55 4.27
C ARG A 28 9.89 2.19 5.74
N GLU A 29 10.34 1.02 6.17
CA GLU A 29 10.25 0.58 7.57
C GLU A 29 10.99 1.52 8.50
N ARG A 30 12.16 2.03 8.09
CA ARG A 30 12.92 3.01 8.88
C ARG A 30 12.12 4.29 9.13
N ILE A 31 11.50 4.87 8.10
CA ILE A 31 10.68 6.08 8.21
C ILE A 31 9.54 5.87 9.21
N LEU A 32 8.78 4.78 9.03
CA LEU A 32 7.65 4.46 9.90
C LEU A 32 8.09 4.17 11.34
N CYS A 33 9.17 3.40 11.54
CA CYS A 33 9.69 3.11 12.88
C CYS A 33 10.24 4.35 13.58
N GLN A 34 10.92 5.25 12.87
CA GLN A 34 11.41 6.51 13.43
C GLN A 34 10.24 7.40 13.86
N LEU A 35 9.24 7.56 13.00
CA LEU A 35 8.03 8.32 13.32
C LEU A 35 7.27 7.67 14.48
N GLN A 36 7.19 6.34 14.52
CA GLN A 36 6.51 5.61 15.58
C GLN A 36 7.19 5.84 16.93
N ALA A 37 8.53 5.79 16.97
CA ALA A 37 9.31 6.06 18.17
C ALA A 37 9.20 7.52 18.60
N LEU A 38 9.25 8.47 17.66
CA LEU A 38 9.12 9.91 17.90
C LEU A 38 7.78 10.24 18.58
N LEU A 39 6.69 9.67 18.06
CA LEU A 39 5.33 9.99 18.52
C LEU A 39 4.88 9.12 19.70
N GLY A 40 5.60 8.04 20.01
CA GLY A 40 5.13 7.03 20.98
C GLY A 40 3.92 6.24 20.45
N ALA A 41 3.82 6.09 19.13
CA ALA A 41 2.72 5.40 18.48
C ALA A 41 2.90 3.87 18.51
N VAL A 42 1.81 3.14 18.26
CA VAL A 42 1.84 1.67 18.04
C VAL A 42 1.52 1.29 16.59
N GLY A 43 1.16 2.27 15.76
CA GLY A 43 0.93 2.07 14.34
C GLY A 43 0.34 3.31 13.68
N PHE A 44 0.02 3.18 12.40
CA PHE A 44 -0.50 4.27 11.57
C PHE A 44 -1.66 3.80 10.71
N LYS A 45 -2.62 4.69 10.48
CA LYS A 45 -3.60 4.55 9.41
C LYS A 45 -3.01 5.16 8.15
N VAL A 46 -2.41 4.32 7.32
CA VAL A 46 -1.85 4.71 6.03
C VAL A 46 -2.90 4.49 4.95
N VAL A 47 -3.19 5.52 4.16
CA VAL A 47 -4.18 5.47 3.09
C VAL A 47 -3.53 5.82 1.76
N ASP A 48 -3.69 4.95 0.77
CA ASP A 48 -3.30 5.23 -0.60
C ASP A 48 -4.27 6.24 -1.24
N LYS A 49 -3.73 7.37 -1.72
CA LYS A 49 -4.48 8.38 -2.48
C LYS A 49 -4.18 8.29 -3.99
N GLY A 50 -3.73 7.14 -4.46
CA GLY A 50 -3.43 6.82 -5.85
C GLY A 50 -2.05 7.27 -6.31
N ARG A 51 -1.56 8.44 -5.88
CA ARG A 51 -0.21 8.93 -6.24
C ARG A 51 0.83 8.67 -5.16
N HIS A 52 0.38 8.65 -3.91
CA HIS A 52 1.20 8.50 -2.74
C HIS A 52 0.31 8.08 -1.59
N GLU A 53 0.93 7.45 -0.60
CA GLU A 53 0.28 7.17 0.65
C GLU A 53 0.38 8.37 1.60
N VAL A 54 -0.67 8.56 2.39
CA VAL A 54 -0.74 9.58 3.42
C VAL A 54 -1.03 8.91 4.76
N ILE A 55 -0.36 9.38 5.81
CA ILE A 55 -0.67 8.99 7.19
C ILE A 55 -1.86 9.84 7.65
N GLU A 56 -3.07 9.26 7.63
CA GLU A 56 -4.29 9.97 8.01
C GLU A 56 -4.51 10.02 9.53
N ALA A 57 -4.03 9.00 10.25
CA ALA A 57 -4.18 8.92 11.69
C ALA A 57 -3.04 8.10 12.31
N VAL A 58 -2.83 8.33 13.60
CA VAL A 58 -1.84 7.64 14.42
C VAL A 58 -2.56 6.79 15.44
N TYR A 59 -2.08 5.57 15.64
CA TYR A 59 -2.66 4.64 16.60
C TYR A 59 -1.87 4.63 17.89
N PHE A 60 -2.59 4.71 19.01
CA PHE A 60 -2.04 4.66 20.36
C PHE A 60 -2.70 3.55 21.19
N ASN A 61 -1.92 2.85 22.02
CA ASN A 61 -2.43 1.85 22.96
C ASN A 61 -2.90 2.45 24.30
N GLN A 62 -2.87 3.78 24.42
CA GLN A 62 -3.35 4.58 25.53
C GLN A 62 -3.93 5.88 24.95
N LEU A 63 -4.82 6.56 25.67
CA LEU A 63 -5.33 7.85 25.23
C LEU A 63 -4.17 8.84 25.10
N PRO A 64 -3.86 9.37 23.90
CA PRO A 64 -2.81 10.37 23.75
C PRO A 64 -3.23 11.66 24.47
N ARG A 65 -2.24 12.39 24.99
CA ARG A 65 -2.47 13.65 25.71
C ARG A 65 -2.59 14.80 24.69
N ASP A 66 -2.60 16.03 25.21
CA ASP A 66 -2.49 17.31 24.50
C ASP A 66 -1.87 17.21 23.10
N SER A 67 -2.39 17.96 22.13
CA SER A 67 -1.98 17.95 20.70
C SER A 67 -2.64 16.91 19.81
N TRP A 68 -3.56 16.11 20.34
CA TRP A 68 -4.26 15.08 19.62
C TRP A 68 -5.77 15.17 19.81
N SER A 69 -6.51 15.07 18.72
CA SER A 69 -7.92 14.71 18.74
C SER A 69 -8.01 13.19 18.57
N ALA A 70 -8.52 12.50 19.59
CA ALA A 70 -8.50 11.04 19.62
C ALA A 70 -9.90 10.44 19.82
N GLU A 71 -10.16 9.36 19.10
CA GLU A 71 -11.37 8.57 19.18
C GLU A 71 -11.01 7.11 19.50
N VAL A 72 -11.84 6.49 20.33
CA VAL A 72 -11.69 5.07 20.67
C VAL A 72 -12.12 4.23 19.48
N THR A 73 -11.29 3.27 19.07
CA THR A 73 -11.65 2.34 18.00
C THR A 73 -12.31 1.08 18.57
N ALA A 74 -12.94 0.29 17.71
CA ALA A 74 -13.40 -1.05 18.06
C ALA A 74 -12.26 -2.09 18.17
N LEU A 75 -11.02 -1.71 17.83
CA LEU A 75 -9.88 -2.60 17.82
C LEU A 75 -9.26 -2.72 19.21
N LEU A 76 -8.83 -3.94 19.55
CA LEU A 76 -8.13 -4.23 20.80
C LEU A 76 -6.70 -4.66 20.50
N VAL A 77 -5.75 -4.11 21.24
CA VAL A 77 -4.35 -4.58 21.29
C VAL A 77 -4.06 -4.99 22.72
N ASP A 78 -3.65 -6.24 22.93
CA ASP A 78 -3.44 -6.84 24.25
C ASP A 78 -4.65 -6.69 25.20
N GLY A 79 -5.86 -6.81 24.65
CA GLY A 79 -7.12 -6.67 25.40
C GLY A 79 -7.47 -5.23 25.81
N LYS A 80 -6.72 -4.22 25.34
CA LYS A 80 -6.98 -2.80 25.57
C LYS A 80 -7.46 -2.09 24.31
N PRO A 81 -8.35 -1.10 24.41
CA PRO A 81 -8.81 -0.34 23.25
C PRO A 81 -7.66 0.44 22.62
N LEU A 82 -7.62 0.38 21.30
CA LEU A 82 -6.74 1.21 20.48
C LEU A 82 -7.42 2.56 20.23
N PHE A 83 -6.65 3.65 20.33
CA PHE A 83 -7.10 5.00 20.03
C PHE A 83 -6.59 5.40 18.65
N SER A 84 -7.49 5.89 17.79
CA SER A 84 -7.16 6.53 16.53
C SER A 84 -7.10 8.03 16.79
N ALA A 85 -5.98 8.67 16.45
CA ALA A 85 -5.79 10.07 16.74
C ALA A 85 -5.28 10.84 15.53
N THR A 86 -5.79 12.05 15.37
CA THR A 86 -5.30 13.03 14.41
C THR A 86 -4.69 14.20 15.17
N PRO A 87 -3.70 14.91 14.59
CA PRO A 87 -3.15 16.10 15.23
C PRO A 87 -4.24 17.15 15.45
N ASP A 88 -4.26 17.79 16.62
CA ASP A 88 -5.13 18.93 16.92
C ASP A 88 -4.45 20.23 16.46
N ASP A 89 -4.77 20.64 15.23
CA ASP A 89 -4.19 21.82 14.56
C ASP A 89 -4.51 23.15 15.25
N SER A 90 -5.44 23.17 16.21
CA SER A 90 -5.76 24.35 17.01
C SER A 90 -4.67 24.69 18.04
N CYS A 91 -3.73 23.77 18.30
CA CYS A 91 -2.62 23.97 19.21
C CYS A 91 -1.26 23.79 18.53
N VAL A 92 -0.23 24.49 19.06
CA VAL A 92 1.13 24.48 18.47
C VAL A 92 1.71 23.07 18.39
N GLY A 93 1.51 22.27 19.43
CA GLY A 93 2.00 20.88 19.43
C GLY A 93 1.35 20.03 18.35
N GLY A 94 0.05 20.21 18.08
CA GLY A 94 -0.64 19.47 17.03
C GLY A 94 -0.24 19.94 15.63
N SER A 95 0.01 21.23 15.43
CA SER A 95 0.57 21.73 14.16
C SER A 95 1.95 21.13 13.88
N MET A 96 2.84 21.06 14.88
CA MET A 96 4.17 20.44 14.71
C MET A 96 4.07 18.95 14.36
N VAL A 97 3.19 18.22 15.05
CA VAL A 97 2.95 16.80 14.73
C VAL A 97 2.40 16.65 13.31
N ALA A 98 1.50 17.53 12.86
CA ALA A 98 0.99 17.49 11.49
C ALA A 98 2.11 17.68 10.45
N GLU A 99 3.07 18.57 10.71
CA GLU A 99 4.25 18.76 9.86
C GLU A 99 5.12 17.50 9.81
N ASP A 100 5.35 16.83 10.95
CA ASP A 100 6.09 15.55 11.01
C ASP A 100 5.39 14.45 10.18
N LEU A 101 4.06 14.34 10.28
CA LEU A 101 3.27 13.38 9.49
C LEU A 101 3.32 13.70 7.98
N GLU A 102 3.26 14.98 7.61
CA GLU A 102 3.36 15.41 6.22
C GLU A 102 4.75 15.12 5.66
N GLN A 103 5.80 15.40 6.41
CA GLN A 103 7.18 15.15 6.01
C GLN A 103 7.42 13.64 5.83
N ALA A 104 6.97 12.81 6.78
CA ALA A 104 7.05 11.36 6.63
C ALA A 104 6.27 10.86 5.41
N SER A 105 5.08 11.41 5.14
CA SER A 105 4.28 11.05 3.95
C SER A 105 5.00 11.43 2.64
N LYS A 106 5.74 12.56 2.62
CA LYS A 106 6.59 12.95 1.48
C LYS A 106 7.75 11.97 1.28
N GLU A 107 8.38 11.52 2.36
CA GLU A 107 9.48 10.54 2.28
C GLU A 107 8.97 9.16 1.84
N LEU A 108 7.80 8.72 2.32
CA LEU A 108 7.17 7.46 1.91
C LEU A 108 6.81 7.45 0.42
N LYS A 109 6.61 8.60 -0.22
CA LYS A 109 6.37 8.68 -1.65
C LYS A 109 7.56 8.18 -2.48
N GLU A 110 8.79 8.39 -2.00
CA GLU A 110 10.00 7.87 -2.65
C GLU A 110 10.22 6.37 -2.35
N HIS A 111 9.46 5.81 -1.41
CA HIS A 111 9.51 4.42 -0.99
C HIS A 111 8.10 3.77 -1.01
N PRO A 112 7.52 3.62 -2.22
CA PRO A 112 6.14 3.21 -2.40
C PRO A 112 5.84 1.81 -1.83
N PRO A 113 4.56 1.49 -1.59
CA PRO A 113 4.16 0.13 -1.21
C PRO A 113 4.46 -0.83 -2.38
N PHE A 114 4.61 -2.12 -2.05
CA PHE A 114 5.04 -3.14 -3.00
C PHE A 114 4.23 -3.14 -4.30
N ASP A 115 2.91 -3.05 -4.20
CA ASP A 115 2.02 -3.11 -5.36
C ASP A 115 2.24 -1.94 -6.34
N HIS A 116 2.43 -0.72 -5.81
CA HIS A 116 2.71 0.45 -6.62
C HIS A 116 4.11 0.34 -7.26
N TRP A 117 5.12 0.01 -6.45
CA TRP A 117 6.49 -0.20 -6.93
C TRP A 117 6.54 -1.27 -8.03
N LEU A 118 5.85 -2.40 -7.85
CA LEU A 118 5.80 -3.49 -8.84
C LEU A 118 5.16 -3.01 -10.14
N CYS A 119 4.06 -2.25 -10.07
CA CYS A 119 3.41 -1.69 -11.26
C CYS A 119 4.30 -0.66 -11.97
N GLU A 120 5.11 0.11 -11.26
CA GLU A 120 6.15 0.97 -11.85
C GLU A 120 7.20 0.14 -12.57
N GLN A 121 7.75 -0.90 -11.93
CA GLN A 121 8.77 -1.77 -12.52
C GLN A 121 8.27 -2.51 -13.77
N LEU A 122 6.99 -2.91 -13.79
CA LEU A 122 6.37 -3.57 -14.93
C LEU A 122 5.92 -2.59 -16.02
N GLY A 123 6.02 -1.28 -15.79
CA GLY A 123 5.62 -0.24 -16.74
C GLY A 123 4.11 -0.21 -17.00
N VAL A 124 3.30 -0.51 -15.99
CA VAL A 124 1.83 -0.62 -16.08
C VAL A 124 1.09 0.46 -15.29
N ILE A 125 1.78 1.53 -14.89
CA ILE A 125 1.16 2.71 -14.30
C ILE A 125 0.31 3.44 -15.35
N ASP A 126 -0.92 3.81 -14.97
CA ASP A 126 -1.79 4.68 -15.77
C ASP A 126 -1.95 6.03 -15.04
N PRO A 127 -1.26 7.09 -15.51
CA PRO A 127 -1.33 8.41 -14.88
C PRO A 127 -2.74 8.99 -14.80
N LEU A 128 -3.67 8.57 -15.68
CA LEU A 128 -5.04 9.06 -15.67
C LEU A 128 -5.86 8.50 -14.49
N LEU A 129 -5.49 7.32 -13.99
CA LEU A 129 -6.15 6.73 -12.83
C LEU A 129 -5.86 7.47 -11.53
N SER A 130 -4.75 8.21 -11.49
CA SER A 130 -4.35 8.96 -10.31
C SER A 130 -5.37 10.03 -9.90
N LEU A 131 -6.18 10.50 -10.84
CA LEU A 131 -7.30 11.42 -10.60
C LEU A 131 -8.46 10.75 -9.84
N PHE A 132 -8.50 9.42 -9.83
CA PHE A 132 -9.53 8.59 -9.19
C PHE A 132 -8.99 7.82 -7.98
N GLY A 133 -7.81 8.21 -7.46
CA GLY A 133 -7.21 7.54 -6.30
C GLY A 133 -6.64 6.15 -6.60
N ASP A 134 -6.19 5.93 -7.84
CA ASP A 134 -5.65 4.65 -8.29
C ASP A 134 -4.40 4.86 -9.17
N PHE A 135 -3.51 3.89 -9.28
CA PHE A 135 -2.28 4.01 -10.08
C PHE A 135 -2.22 3.02 -11.25
N SER A 136 -2.98 1.93 -11.21
CA SER A 136 -2.94 0.92 -12.25
C SER A 136 -4.23 0.11 -12.38
N LEU A 137 -4.57 -0.22 -13.64
CA LEU A 137 -5.56 -1.24 -13.95
C LEU A 137 -5.08 -2.66 -13.62
N TRP A 138 -3.78 -2.84 -13.44
CA TRP A 138 -3.18 -4.10 -13.02
C TRP A 138 -3.26 -4.19 -11.51
N ARG A 139 -4.06 -5.13 -11.02
CA ARG A 139 -4.24 -5.36 -9.59
C ARG A 139 -3.41 -6.57 -9.15
N PRO A 140 -2.18 -6.36 -8.63
CA PRO A 140 -1.36 -7.45 -8.12
C PRO A 140 -2.01 -8.12 -6.91
N ARG A 141 -1.72 -9.40 -6.73
CA ARG A 141 -2.09 -10.19 -5.57
C ARG A 141 -1.15 -11.38 -5.44
N GLY A 142 -0.68 -11.68 -4.24
CA GLY A 142 0.04 -12.93 -3.99
C GLY A 142 -0.88 -14.14 -4.14
N SER A 143 -0.36 -15.24 -4.69
CA SER A 143 -0.98 -16.56 -4.52
C SER A 143 -1.01 -16.95 -3.05
N HIS A 144 -1.82 -17.95 -2.69
CA HIS A 144 -1.95 -18.39 -1.30
C HIS A 144 -0.61 -18.82 -0.69
N HIS A 145 0.20 -19.58 -1.42
CA HIS A 145 1.56 -19.96 -0.99
C HIS A 145 2.63 -18.87 -1.21
N GLY A 146 2.29 -17.73 -1.80
CA GLY A 146 3.23 -16.64 -2.10
C GLY A 146 4.18 -16.90 -3.27
N ASP A 147 4.14 -18.07 -3.90
CA ASP A 147 5.02 -18.44 -5.02
C ASP A 147 4.78 -17.64 -6.31
N PHE A 148 3.58 -17.10 -6.50
CA PHE A 148 3.20 -16.39 -7.73
C PHE A 148 2.60 -15.03 -7.42
N LEU A 149 2.91 -14.05 -8.26
CA LEU A 149 2.21 -12.78 -8.30
C LEU A 149 1.17 -12.85 -9.41
N LEU A 150 -0.09 -12.69 -9.03
CA LEU A 150 -1.25 -12.80 -9.89
C LEU A 150 -1.79 -11.40 -10.18
N PHE A 151 -2.33 -11.21 -11.38
CA PHE A 151 -2.98 -9.97 -11.77
C PHE A 151 -4.36 -10.24 -12.31
N ARG A 152 -5.31 -9.39 -11.94
CA ARG A 152 -6.57 -9.21 -12.67
C ARG A 152 -6.56 -7.84 -13.34
N VAL A 153 -6.93 -7.81 -14.62
CA VAL A 153 -6.89 -6.61 -15.46
C VAL A 153 -8.22 -6.46 -16.19
N PRO A 154 -8.91 -5.32 -16.08
CA PRO A 154 -10.14 -5.07 -16.81
C PRO A 154 -9.90 -4.96 -18.32
N LEU A 155 -10.83 -5.54 -19.09
CA LEU A 155 -10.85 -5.41 -20.54
C LEU A 155 -11.77 -4.25 -20.95
N ASP A 156 -11.40 -3.57 -22.03
CA ASP A 156 -12.24 -2.58 -22.70
C ASP A 156 -13.45 -3.22 -23.40
N GLU A 157 -14.31 -2.39 -23.99
CA GLU A 157 -15.51 -2.85 -24.72
C GLU A 157 -15.19 -3.77 -25.91
N ARG A 158 -13.96 -3.68 -26.45
CA ARG A 158 -13.45 -4.52 -27.55
C ARG A 158 -12.77 -5.79 -27.04
N GLY A 159 -12.77 -6.04 -25.73
CA GLY A 159 -12.15 -7.19 -25.10
C GLY A 159 -10.62 -7.12 -25.04
N LYS A 160 -10.04 -5.92 -25.16
CA LYS A 160 -8.59 -5.69 -25.13
C LYS A 160 -8.16 -5.07 -23.80
N ILE A 161 -6.91 -5.33 -23.43
CA ILE A 161 -6.28 -4.65 -22.30
C ILE A 161 -5.85 -3.26 -22.77
N ARG A 162 -6.12 -2.26 -21.93
CA ARG A 162 -5.62 -0.91 -22.14
C ARG A 162 -4.14 -0.85 -21.70
N GLY A 163 -3.26 -0.41 -22.60
CA GLY A 163 -1.82 -0.29 -22.33
C GLY A 163 -1.01 -1.52 -22.72
N LYS A 164 0.24 -1.56 -22.28
CA LYS A 164 1.18 -2.65 -22.55
C LYS A 164 0.88 -3.85 -21.63
N ILE A 165 1.05 -5.06 -22.17
CA ILE A 165 1.17 -6.28 -21.38
C ILE A 165 2.66 -6.49 -21.09
N PRO A 166 3.12 -6.56 -19.83
CA PRO A 166 4.53 -6.81 -19.53
C PRO A 166 4.99 -8.14 -20.12
N ASP A 167 6.22 -8.18 -20.63
CA ASP A 167 6.75 -9.34 -21.35
C ASP A 167 6.96 -10.55 -20.40
N GLU A 168 7.16 -10.27 -19.11
CA GLU A 168 7.31 -11.29 -18.06
C GLU A 168 5.95 -11.85 -17.57
N CYS A 169 4.82 -11.25 -17.97
CA CYS A 169 3.49 -11.68 -17.56
C CYS A 169 2.94 -12.83 -18.44
N ILE A 170 2.62 -13.95 -17.81
CA ILE A 170 2.02 -15.12 -18.46
C ILE A 170 0.50 -15.04 -18.35
N ARG A 171 -0.21 -15.08 -19.49
CA ARG A 171 -1.67 -15.11 -19.52
C ARG A 171 -2.19 -16.45 -19.00
N ILE A 172 -3.13 -16.42 -18.06
CA ILE A 172 -3.75 -17.62 -17.47
C ILE A 172 -5.27 -17.62 -17.58
N LYS A 173 -5.89 -18.80 -17.38
CA LYS A 173 -7.35 -18.92 -17.32
C LYS A 173 -7.88 -18.39 -15.99
N HIS A 174 -9.16 -18.00 -15.96
CA HIS A 174 -9.81 -17.61 -14.70
C HIS A 174 -9.77 -18.73 -13.66
N SER A 175 -10.01 -19.98 -14.07
CA SER A 175 -9.97 -21.14 -13.18
C SER A 175 -8.60 -21.35 -12.52
N GLU A 176 -7.53 -21.13 -13.26
CA GLU A 176 -6.15 -21.21 -12.73
C GLU A 176 -5.87 -20.05 -11.76
N TYR A 177 -6.32 -18.83 -12.08
CA TYR A 177 -6.21 -17.68 -11.17
C TYR A 177 -6.91 -17.92 -9.84
N VAL A 178 -8.12 -18.51 -9.88
CA VAL A 178 -8.87 -18.85 -8.66
C VAL A 178 -8.16 -19.96 -7.87
N ALA A 179 -7.72 -21.03 -8.53
CA ALA A 179 -7.00 -22.12 -7.88
C ALA A 179 -5.76 -21.61 -7.13
N LEU A 180 -4.93 -20.77 -7.77
CA LEU A 180 -3.72 -20.20 -7.15
C LEU A 180 -4.00 -19.22 -6.00
N LEU A 181 -5.23 -18.73 -5.83
CA LEU A 181 -5.63 -17.89 -4.70
C LEU A 181 -6.19 -18.68 -3.51
N GLU A 182 -6.70 -19.88 -3.75
CA GLU A 182 -7.39 -20.71 -2.76
C GLU A 182 -6.55 -21.88 -2.24
N GLU A 183 -5.66 -22.42 -3.08
CA GLU A 183 -4.75 -23.54 -2.80
C GLU A 183 -3.35 -23.08 -2.42
#